data_AF-A0A6A7KI20-F1
#
_entry.id   AF-A0A6A7KI20-F1
#
_cell.length_a   1.000
_cell.length_b   1.000
_cell.length_c   1.000
_cell.angle_alpha   90.00
_cell.angle_beta   90.00
_cell.angle_gamma   90.00
#
_symmetry.space_group_name_H-M   'P 1'
#
loop_
_entity.id
_entity.type
_entity.pdbx_description
1 polymer ?
#
loop_
_entity_poly.entity_id
_entity_poly.type
_entity_poly.pdbx_seq_one_letter_code
_entity_poly.pdbx_strand_id
1 'polypeptide(L)'
;MANFGLWWVKWNGGEYESRMIKGRDENWQGIPATIDNFKELGFNYAVVLDGEGKGTPQQGYSYNDGYYDGNKFGSWLNRHFEGAIDYFASIPILNNTNISSKGVRGVSYWKGWIDGVLDSTGGNLKGFYWSLEDAWQVSDGTVYEEDIEEISAYVRNLNKKLIWIPSACTLVLEKTNIFSLAGLFDYVFVQPNYYQRGAIARGANDYIPYTYEVFKEWLTKLENLKNENDAFNIYIEMEADQSLLFYYIDHTHLEENFRISLLEYCAPTFSPECLSQYTTEAKTIAYHYTKAQKDVLGGLYPNRAYYLSIDLNVISEMNGFTRRLGDNYV
;
A
#
# COMPACT_ATOMS: atom_id res chain seq x y z
N MET A 1 -2.96 17.55 -8.11
CA MET A 1 -2.12 16.59 -7.37
C MET A 1 -3.01 15.86 -6.39
N ALA A 2 -2.82 14.57 -6.19
CA ALA A 2 -3.65 13.77 -5.29
C ALA A 2 -2.82 12.82 -4.41
N ASN A 3 -3.12 12.83 -3.12
CA ASN A 3 -2.51 11.97 -2.12
C ASN A 3 -3.48 10.86 -1.73
N PHE A 4 -3.06 9.62 -1.96
CA PHE A 4 -3.81 8.40 -1.65
C PHE A 4 -3.21 7.78 -0.39
N GLY A 5 -3.93 7.82 0.72
CA GLY A 5 -3.48 7.13 1.93
C GLY A 5 -4.05 5.71 1.99
N LEU A 6 -3.25 4.75 2.44
CA LEU A 6 -3.70 3.39 2.68
C LEU A 6 -4.43 3.29 4.04
N TRP A 7 -5.61 2.69 4.05
CA TRP A 7 -6.45 2.50 5.24
C TRP A 7 -6.69 1.02 5.51
N TRP A 8 -6.07 0.51 6.57
CA TRP A 8 -6.12 -0.91 6.92
C TRP A 8 -7.39 -1.28 7.67
N VAL A 9 -8.01 -2.36 7.23
CA VAL A 9 -9.15 -3.01 7.89
C VAL A 9 -8.85 -4.48 8.15
N LYS A 10 -9.68 -5.12 8.97
CA LYS A 10 -9.75 -6.58 9.06
C LYS A 10 -11.15 -7.02 9.44
N TRP A 11 -11.47 -8.27 9.13
CA TRP A 11 -12.64 -8.96 9.63
C TRP A 11 -12.38 -9.53 11.02
N ASN A 12 -13.27 -9.25 11.96
CA ASN A 12 -13.15 -9.74 13.34
C ASN A 12 -13.99 -11.01 13.64
N GLY A 13 -14.64 -11.57 12.62
CA GLY A 13 -15.55 -12.72 12.76
C GLY A 13 -17.03 -12.34 12.63
N GLY A 14 -17.38 -11.08 12.90
CA GLY A 14 -18.76 -10.58 12.79
C GLY A 14 -18.90 -9.38 11.85
N GLU A 15 -17.93 -8.46 11.87
CA GLU A 15 -17.90 -7.29 11.01
C GLU A 15 -16.46 -6.88 10.64
N TYR A 16 -16.34 -5.93 9.74
CA TYR A 16 -15.07 -5.25 9.47
C TYR A 16 -14.79 -4.24 10.58
N GLU A 17 -13.52 -4.10 10.94
CA GLU A 17 -13.04 -3.05 11.83
C GLU A 17 -11.85 -2.32 11.23
N SER A 18 -11.77 -1.01 11.48
CA SER A 18 -10.59 -0.21 11.16
C SER A 18 -9.44 -0.64 12.07
N ARG A 19 -8.25 -0.80 11.48
CA ARG A 19 -7.00 -1.01 12.23
C ARG A 19 -6.26 0.29 12.49
N MET A 20 -6.70 1.40 11.88
CA MET A 20 -6.00 2.66 11.93
C MET A 20 -6.10 3.30 13.33
N ILE A 21 -4.97 3.75 13.85
CA ILE A 21 -4.83 4.42 15.15
C ILE A 21 -4.13 5.77 14.99
N LYS A 22 -4.28 6.65 15.97
CA LYS A 22 -3.59 7.94 16.08
C LYS A 22 -2.77 7.99 17.37
N GLY A 23 -1.75 7.15 17.42
CA GLY A 23 -0.97 6.90 18.63
C GLY A 23 -1.66 5.97 19.61
N ARG A 24 -1.11 5.95 20.83
CA ARG A 24 -1.46 5.03 21.90
C ARG A 24 -1.70 5.78 23.20
N ASP A 25 -2.56 5.24 24.05
CA ASP A 25 -2.82 5.77 25.39
C ASP A 25 -1.76 5.30 26.41
N GLU A 26 -1.94 5.70 27.67
CA GLU A 26 -1.08 5.32 28.79
C GLU A 26 -1.04 3.80 29.07
N ASN A 27 -2.06 3.06 28.63
CA ASN A 27 -2.16 1.61 28.74
C ASN A 27 -1.69 0.90 27.46
N TRP A 28 -1.04 1.63 26.56
CA TRP A 28 -0.53 1.12 25.28
C TRP A 28 -1.61 0.64 24.30
N GLN A 29 -2.87 0.98 24.54
CA GLN A 29 -3.96 0.68 23.63
C GLN A 29 -3.96 1.69 22.48
N GLY A 30 -4.18 1.21 21.26
CA GLY A 30 -4.26 2.06 20.09
C GLY A 30 -5.48 2.97 20.16
N ILE A 31 -5.27 4.27 20.04
CA ILE A 31 -6.36 5.25 20.02
C ILE A 31 -6.95 5.24 18.59
N PRO A 32 -8.23 4.86 18.38
CA PRO A 32 -8.77 4.75 17.03
C PRO A 32 -8.65 6.05 16.23
N ALA A 33 -8.19 5.95 14.98
CA ALA A 33 -8.14 7.06 14.05
C ALA A 33 -9.50 7.29 13.38
N THR A 34 -9.78 8.55 13.03
CA THR A 34 -10.97 8.95 12.25
C THR A 34 -10.58 9.39 10.85
N ILE A 35 -11.57 9.47 9.95
CA ILE A 35 -11.40 10.03 8.60
C ILE A 35 -10.93 11.50 8.66
N ASP A 36 -11.38 12.27 9.64
CA ASP A 36 -10.91 13.66 9.80
C ASP A 36 -9.42 13.72 10.12
N ASN A 37 -8.92 12.83 10.99
CA ASN A 37 -7.48 12.76 11.24
C ASN A 37 -6.70 12.40 9.97
N PHE A 38 -7.27 11.60 9.09
CA PHE A 38 -6.68 11.26 7.80
C PHE A 38 -6.64 12.45 6.84
N LYS A 39 -7.73 13.22 6.77
CA LYS A 39 -7.83 14.42 5.92
C LYS A 39 -6.92 15.55 6.40
N GLU A 40 -6.79 15.73 7.72
CA GLU A 40 -5.88 16.69 8.34
C GLU A 40 -4.41 16.46 7.95
N LEU A 41 -4.04 15.21 7.65
CA LEU A 41 -2.70 14.85 7.16
C LEU A 41 -2.49 15.14 5.68
N GLY A 42 -3.51 15.58 4.94
CA GLY A 42 -3.42 15.98 3.54
C GLY A 42 -3.81 14.91 2.53
N PHE A 43 -4.45 13.81 2.96
CA PHE A 43 -4.95 12.77 2.05
C PHE A 43 -6.26 13.20 1.37
N ASN A 44 -6.31 13.00 0.05
CA ASN A 44 -7.49 13.28 -0.76
C ASN A 44 -8.34 12.03 -0.96
N TYR A 45 -7.70 10.86 -0.99
CA TYR A 45 -8.35 9.57 -1.17
C TYR A 45 -7.91 8.58 -0.10
N ALA A 46 -8.83 7.72 0.32
CA ALA A 46 -8.50 6.51 1.07
C ALA A 46 -8.50 5.29 0.15
N VAL A 47 -7.44 4.48 0.19
CA VAL A 47 -7.42 3.14 -0.41
C VAL A 47 -7.65 2.15 0.73
N VAL A 48 -8.83 1.56 0.79
CA VAL A 48 -9.22 0.67 1.90
C VAL A 48 -8.83 -0.77 1.56
N LEU A 49 -8.01 -1.39 2.42
CA LEU A 49 -7.41 -2.69 2.15
C LEU A 49 -7.34 -3.59 3.39
N ASP A 50 -7.30 -4.89 3.14
CA ASP A 50 -7.38 -5.96 4.15
C ASP A 50 -6.21 -6.97 4.06
N GLY A 51 -5.21 -6.70 3.22
CA GLY A 51 -4.06 -7.58 2.97
C GLY A 51 -4.35 -8.68 1.95
N GLU A 52 -4.66 -8.28 0.72
CA GLU A 52 -4.85 -9.17 -0.45
C GLU A 52 -6.02 -10.17 -0.34
N GLY A 53 -6.98 -9.92 0.55
CA GLY A 53 -8.06 -10.86 0.88
C GLY A 53 -7.87 -11.63 2.19
N LYS A 54 -6.71 -11.52 2.86
CA LYS A 54 -6.45 -12.22 4.14
C LYS A 54 -7.36 -11.73 5.26
N GLY A 55 -7.71 -10.45 5.24
CA GLY A 55 -8.56 -9.79 6.23
C GLY A 55 -10.04 -9.77 5.87
N THR A 56 -10.46 -10.45 4.80
CA THR A 56 -11.84 -10.49 4.33
C THR A 56 -12.45 -11.88 4.58
N PRO A 57 -13.71 -11.98 5.05
CA PRO A 57 -14.41 -13.25 5.08
C PRO A 57 -14.71 -13.67 3.64
N GLN A 58 -14.50 -14.93 3.32
CA GLN A 58 -14.70 -15.42 1.97
C GLN A 58 -15.53 -16.70 1.97
N GLN A 59 -16.74 -16.63 1.40
CA GLN A 59 -17.71 -17.74 1.45
C GLN A 59 -17.54 -18.77 0.34
N GLY A 60 -16.91 -18.41 -0.78
CA GLY A 60 -16.76 -19.32 -1.92
C GLY A 60 -16.04 -18.69 -3.12
N TYR A 61 -16.43 -19.11 -4.32
CA TYR A 61 -15.82 -18.70 -5.60
C TYR A 61 -16.86 -18.27 -6.65
N SER A 62 -18.15 -18.35 -6.34
CA SER A 62 -19.18 -17.95 -7.28
C SER A 62 -19.41 -16.44 -7.27
N TYR A 63 -20.08 -15.95 -8.30
CA TYR A 63 -20.60 -14.58 -8.33
C TYR A 63 -21.43 -14.25 -7.08
N ASN A 64 -22.33 -15.14 -6.65
CA ASN A 64 -23.20 -14.86 -5.49
C ASN A 64 -22.42 -14.78 -4.18
N ASP A 65 -21.36 -15.58 -4.03
CA ASP A 65 -20.47 -15.51 -2.86
C ASP A 65 -19.75 -14.16 -2.85
N GLY A 66 -19.18 -13.78 -4.01
CA GLY A 66 -18.52 -12.49 -4.18
C GLY A 66 -19.46 -11.33 -3.87
N TYR A 67 -20.68 -11.36 -4.43
CA TYR A 67 -21.71 -10.36 -4.19
C TYR A 67 -22.05 -10.22 -2.71
N TYR A 68 -22.25 -11.32 -2.02
CA TYR A 68 -22.57 -11.29 -0.59
C TYR A 68 -21.41 -10.73 0.24
N ASP A 69 -20.18 -11.18 -0.02
CA ASP A 69 -18.99 -10.72 0.73
C ASP A 69 -18.70 -9.23 0.44
N GLY A 70 -18.82 -8.83 -0.83
CA GLY A 70 -18.67 -7.44 -1.28
C GLY A 70 -19.75 -6.53 -0.71
N ASN A 71 -21.00 -6.99 -0.61
CA ASN A 71 -22.09 -6.23 0.01
C ASN A 71 -21.85 -5.93 1.50
N LYS A 72 -21.31 -6.89 2.24
CA LYS A 72 -20.90 -6.66 3.64
C LYS A 72 -19.79 -5.62 3.75
N PHE A 73 -18.79 -5.72 2.89
CA PHE A 73 -17.69 -4.76 2.88
C PHE A 73 -18.16 -3.37 2.48
N GLY A 74 -18.93 -3.26 1.39
CA GLY A 74 -19.55 -2.02 0.93
C GLY A 74 -20.44 -1.37 1.98
N SER A 75 -21.24 -2.16 2.71
CA SER A 75 -22.06 -1.66 3.81
C SER A 75 -21.22 -1.05 4.94
N TRP A 76 -20.07 -1.63 5.24
CA TRP A 76 -19.13 -1.06 6.21
C TRP A 76 -18.47 0.22 5.68
N LEU A 77 -18.00 0.20 4.43
CA LEU A 77 -17.42 1.37 3.76
C LEU A 77 -18.38 2.56 3.74
N ASN A 78 -19.64 2.34 3.36
CA ASN A 78 -20.65 3.38 3.29
C ASN A 78 -20.90 4.04 4.67
N ARG A 79 -20.89 3.27 5.76
CA ARG A 79 -21.05 3.83 7.11
C ARG A 79 -19.88 4.71 7.56
N HIS A 80 -18.67 4.47 7.05
CA HIS A 80 -17.45 5.08 7.57
C HIS A 80 -16.85 6.17 6.66
N PHE A 81 -17.05 6.07 5.34
CA PHE A 81 -16.39 6.92 4.35
C PHE A 81 -17.35 7.80 3.55
N GLU A 82 -18.61 7.38 3.37
CA GLU A 82 -19.57 8.14 2.56
C GLU A 82 -19.84 9.52 3.17
N GLY A 83 -19.82 10.55 2.33
CA GLY A 83 -19.93 11.95 2.73
C GLY A 83 -18.68 12.53 3.41
N ALA A 84 -17.64 11.72 3.67
CA ALA A 84 -16.46 12.14 4.44
C ALA A 84 -15.21 12.33 3.57
N ILE A 85 -14.84 11.32 2.77
CA ILE A 85 -13.67 11.32 1.87
C ILE A 85 -13.96 10.42 0.66
N ASP A 86 -13.37 10.74 -0.48
CA ASP A 86 -13.39 9.84 -1.63
C ASP A 86 -12.52 8.59 -1.38
N TYR A 87 -12.94 7.42 -1.84
CA TYR A 87 -12.24 6.17 -1.51
C TYR A 87 -12.26 5.13 -2.63
N PHE A 88 -11.33 4.17 -2.51
CA PHE A 88 -11.22 2.97 -3.33
C PHE A 88 -11.37 1.73 -2.45
N ALA A 89 -12.17 0.77 -2.91
CA ALA A 89 -12.37 -0.50 -2.22
C ALA A 89 -11.43 -1.58 -2.76
N SER A 90 -10.78 -2.36 -1.91
CA SER A 90 -10.00 -3.51 -2.37
C SER A 90 -10.87 -4.58 -3.03
N ILE A 91 -10.32 -5.20 -4.07
CA ILE A 91 -10.81 -6.48 -4.63
C ILE A 91 -9.91 -7.58 -4.04
N PRO A 92 -10.44 -8.52 -3.24
CA PRO A 92 -9.66 -9.59 -2.64
C PRO A 92 -9.27 -10.63 -3.70
N ILE A 93 -7.97 -10.76 -3.94
CA ILE A 93 -7.45 -11.65 -5.01
C ILE A 93 -7.16 -13.05 -4.46
N LEU A 94 -6.54 -13.15 -3.29
CA LEU A 94 -6.14 -14.43 -2.71
C LEU A 94 -7.26 -15.06 -1.88
N ASN A 95 -7.39 -16.38 -1.99
CA ASN A 95 -8.21 -17.18 -1.10
C ASN A 95 -7.48 -17.47 0.22
N ASN A 96 -8.09 -17.09 1.35
CA ASN A 96 -7.57 -17.40 2.68
C ASN A 96 -8.19 -18.66 3.32
N THR A 97 -9.03 -19.43 2.60
CA THR A 97 -9.75 -20.60 3.13
C THR A 97 -9.10 -21.96 2.86
N ASN A 98 -8.00 -22.04 2.08
CA ASN A 98 -7.27 -23.30 1.85
C ASN A 98 -5.73 -23.10 1.82
N ILE A 99 -5.05 -23.65 2.83
CA ILE A 99 -3.60 -23.56 3.03
C ILE A 99 -2.81 -24.45 2.04
N SER A 100 -3.46 -25.36 1.32
CA SER A 100 -2.79 -26.35 0.44
C SER A 100 -2.65 -25.92 -1.02
N SER A 101 -3.35 -24.88 -1.46
CA SER A 101 -3.10 -24.22 -2.75
C SER A 101 -3.45 -22.76 -2.59
N LYS A 102 -2.53 -21.85 -2.93
CA LYS A 102 -2.79 -20.41 -3.06
C LYS A 102 -3.90 -20.21 -4.09
N GLY A 103 -5.16 -20.40 -3.69
CA GLY A 103 -6.28 -20.35 -4.61
C GLY A 103 -6.50 -18.90 -4.95
N VAL A 104 -6.33 -18.52 -6.20
CA VAL A 104 -6.77 -17.20 -6.64
C VAL A 104 -8.28 -17.26 -6.88
N ARG A 105 -8.97 -16.18 -6.54
CA ARG A 105 -10.40 -16.04 -6.86
C ARG A 105 -10.56 -15.95 -8.38
N GLY A 106 -11.75 -16.30 -8.88
CA GLY A 106 -12.04 -16.22 -10.31
C GLY A 106 -12.76 -14.92 -10.65
N VAL A 107 -12.73 -14.55 -11.93
CA VAL A 107 -13.44 -13.39 -12.48
C VAL A 107 -14.91 -13.34 -12.06
N SER A 108 -15.61 -14.48 -12.01
CA SER A 108 -17.00 -14.55 -11.57
C SER A 108 -17.18 -14.02 -10.14
N TYR A 109 -16.31 -14.41 -9.20
CA TYR A 109 -16.34 -13.91 -7.82
C TYR A 109 -16.04 -12.41 -7.76
N TRP A 110 -15.01 -11.95 -8.46
CA TRP A 110 -14.61 -10.54 -8.45
C TRP A 110 -15.68 -9.60 -9.00
N LYS A 111 -16.38 -10.01 -10.07
CA LYS A 111 -17.53 -9.27 -10.58
C LYS A 111 -18.65 -9.17 -9.55
N GLY A 112 -19.00 -10.31 -8.94
CA GLY A 112 -19.96 -10.33 -7.84
C GLY A 112 -19.54 -9.39 -6.72
N TRP A 113 -18.28 -9.46 -6.27
CA TRP A 113 -17.73 -8.58 -5.25
C TRP A 113 -17.89 -7.09 -5.58
N ILE A 114 -17.50 -6.70 -6.79
CA ILE A 114 -17.63 -5.33 -7.30
C ILE A 114 -19.10 -4.87 -7.21
N ASP A 115 -20.03 -5.69 -7.69
CA ASP A 115 -21.45 -5.36 -7.69
C ASP A 115 -22.01 -5.27 -6.27
N GLY A 116 -21.64 -6.20 -5.39
CA GLY A 116 -22.03 -6.16 -3.98
C GLY A 116 -21.57 -4.89 -3.28
N VAL A 117 -20.32 -4.47 -3.51
CA VAL A 117 -19.79 -3.21 -2.98
C VAL A 117 -20.58 -2.02 -3.52
N LEU A 118 -20.85 -1.98 -4.83
CA LEU A 118 -21.58 -0.88 -5.47
C LEU A 118 -23.01 -0.77 -4.96
N ASP A 119 -23.71 -1.89 -4.78
CA ASP A 119 -25.09 -1.92 -4.30
C ASP A 119 -25.23 -1.45 -2.83
N SER A 120 -24.11 -1.35 -2.11
CA SER A 120 -24.08 -0.90 -0.71
C SER A 120 -23.40 0.45 -0.47
N THR A 121 -22.89 1.11 -1.51
CA THR A 121 -22.09 2.34 -1.40
C THR A 121 -22.66 3.50 -2.19
N GLY A 122 -22.27 4.72 -1.83
CA GLY A 122 -22.71 5.95 -2.46
C GLY A 122 -21.71 6.56 -3.46
N GLY A 123 -21.73 7.90 -3.54
CA GLY A 123 -21.02 8.68 -4.55
C GLY A 123 -19.52 8.89 -4.26
N ASN A 124 -19.07 8.67 -3.02
CA ASN A 124 -17.66 8.82 -2.65
C ASN A 124 -16.78 7.63 -3.09
N LEU A 125 -17.36 6.46 -3.41
CA LEU A 125 -16.61 5.36 -4.01
C LEU A 125 -16.15 5.72 -5.44
N LYS A 126 -14.85 5.89 -5.65
CA LYS A 126 -14.25 6.21 -6.96
C LYS A 126 -13.86 5.00 -7.78
N GLY A 127 -13.73 3.85 -7.12
CA GLY A 127 -13.52 2.58 -7.78
C GLY A 127 -12.78 1.62 -6.90
N PHE A 128 -11.90 0.82 -7.50
CA PHE A 128 -11.39 -0.38 -6.89
C PHE A 128 -9.87 -0.45 -6.91
N TYR A 129 -9.31 -1.12 -5.90
CA TYR A 129 -7.90 -1.45 -5.79
C TYR A 129 -7.71 -2.94 -6.06
N TRP A 130 -6.93 -3.26 -7.09
CA TRP A 130 -6.45 -4.61 -7.36
C TRP A 130 -5.42 -4.99 -6.32
N SER A 131 -5.84 -5.77 -5.32
CA SER A 131 -5.06 -5.92 -4.08
C SER A 131 -3.84 -6.83 -4.18
N LEU A 132 -3.65 -7.57 -5.28
CA LEU A 132 -2.46 -8.40 -5.44
C LEU A 132 -1.26 -7.51 -5.78
N GLU A 133 -0.34 -7.37 -4.82
CA GLU A 133 0.82 -6.48 -4.89
C GLU A 133 1.99 -7.07 -5.72
N ASP A 134 1.84 -8.28 -6.26
CA ASP A 134 2.91 -8.95 -6.98
C ASP A 134 3.14 -8.36 -8.39
N ALA A 135 4.29 -7.71 -8.60
CA ALA A 135 4.68 -7.16 -9.90
C ALA A 135 4.93 -8.24 -10.98
N TRP A 136 5.03 -9.52 -10.61
CA TRP A 136 5.21 -10.67 -11.50
C TRP A 136 3.97 -11.55 -11.61
N GLN A 137 2.81 -11.07 -11.15
CA GLN A 137 1.58 -11.86 -11.00
C GLN A 137 1.16 -12.66 -12.24
N VAL A 138 1.45 -12.20 -13.45
CA VAL A 138 1.15 -12.93 -14.70
C VAL A 138 2.29 -13.88 -15.06
N SER A 139 3.55 -13.40 -15.02
CA SER A 139 4.70 -14.25 -15.35
C SER A 139 4.90 -15.42 -14.39
N ASP A 140 4.49 -15.25 -13.12
CA ASP A 140 4.52 -16.29 -12.10
C ASP A 140 3.31 -17.23 -12.20
N GLY A 141 2.35 -16.93 -13.07
CA GLY A 141 1.13 -17.71 -13.27
C GLY A 141 0.15 -17.62 -12.09
N THR A 142 0.24 -16.56 -11.29
CA THR A 142 -0.71 -16.30 -10.18
C THR A 142 -2.07 -15.92 -10.73
N VAL A 143 -2.12 -15.02 -11.71
CA VAL A 143 -3.33 -14.62 -12.46
C VAL A 143 -3.06 -14.57 -13.95
N TYR A 144 -4.10 -14.73 -14.76
CA TYR A 144 -4.01 -14.54 -16.20
C TYR A 144 -4.21 -13.07 -16.56
N GLU A 145 -3.52 -12.59 -17.59
CA GLU A 145 -3.67 -11.21 -18.08
C GLU A 145 -5.11 -10.94 -18.52
N GLU A 146 -5.74 -11.91 -19.19
CA GLU A 146 -7.12 -11.84 -19.66
C GLU A 146 -8.12 -11.63 -18.52
N ASP A 147 -7.84 -12.19 -17.33
CA ASP A 147 -8.69 -12.00 -16.16
C ASP A 147 -8.61 -10.54 -15.65
N ILE A 148 -7.41 -9.95 -15.67
CA ILE A 148 -7.19 -8.54 -15.29
C ILE A 148 -7.85 -7.62 -16.32
N GLU A 149 -7.71 -7.92 -17.61
CA GLU A 149 -8.38 -7.21 -18.70
C GLU A 149 -9.91 -7.22 -18.53
N GLU A 150 -10.49 -8.38 -18.23
CA GLU A 150 -11.93 -8.53 -18.04
C GLU A 150 -12.43 -7.70 -16.85
N ILE A 151 -11.71 -7.72 -15.72
CA ILE A 151 -12.05 -6.91 -14.54
C ILE A 151 -11.85 -5.41 -14.80
N SER A 152 -10.78 -5.04 -15.48
CA SER A 152 -10.50 -3.66 -15.88
C SER A 152 -11.63 -3.09 -16.75
N ALA A 153 -12.02 -3.81 -17.80
CA ALA A 153 -13.13 -3.43 -18.66
C ALA A 153 -14.46 -3.36 -17.87
N TYR A 154 -14.69 -4.31 -16.97
CA TYR A 154 -15.89 -4.34 -16.13
C TYR A 154 -16.01 -3.10 -15.24
N VAL A 155 -14.95 -2.77 -14.49
CA VAL A 155 -14.90 -1.60 -13.60
C VAL A 155 -15.10 -0.30 -14.38
N ARG A 156 -14.45 -0.17 -15.54
CA ARG A 156 -14.55 1.03 -16.39
C ARG A 156 -15.95 1.21 -17.00
N ASN A 157 -16.61 0.12 -17.40
CA ASN A 157 -18.00 0.16 -17.88
C ASN A 157 -18.99 0.63 -16.80
N LEU A 158 -18.63 0.50 -15.53
CA LEU A 158 -19.38 1.02 -14.37
C LEU A 158 -19.02 2.48 -14.03
N ASN A 159 -18.25 3.17 -14.89
CA ASN A 159 -17.71 4.51 -14.68
C ASN A 159 -16.89 4.63 -13.38
N LYS A 160 -16.18 3.56 -13.03
CA LYS A 160 -15.25 3.51 -11.90
C LYS A 160 -13.82 3.37 -12.38
N LYS A 161 -12.88 3.69 -11.49
CA LYS A 161 -11.44 3.58 -11.73
C LYS A 161 -10.88 2.30 -11.13
N LEU A 162 -9.84 1.72 -11.73
CA LEU A 162 -9.09 0.60 -11.17
C LEU A 162 -7.65 1.04 -10.86
N ILE A 163 -7.16 0.79 -9.65
CA ILE A 163 -5.80 1.14 -9.24
C ILE A 163 -5.01 -0.11 -8.83
N TRP A 164 -3.68 -0.02 -8.90
CA TRP A 164 -2.77 -1.09 -8.51
C TRP A 164 -1.53 -0.54 -7.80
N ILE A 165 -1.01 -1.27 -6.83
CA ILE A 165 0.16 -0.90 -6.02
C ILE A 165 1.15 -2.09 -6.04
N PRO A 166 1.91 -2.27 -7.13
CA PRO A 166 2.85 -3.38 -7.23
C PRO A 166 4.13 -3.15 -6.42
N SER A 167 4.56 -4.19 -5.72
CA SER A 167 5.90 -4.31 -5.15
C SER A 167 6.92 -4.70 -6.22
N ALA A 168 7.88 -3.81 -6.45
CA ALA A 168 8.98 -4.01 -7.39
C ALA A 168 10.33 -3.62 -6.78
N CYS A 169 10.74 -4.36 -5.75
CA CYS A 169 12.05 -4.25 -5.12
C CYS A 169 13.18 -4.85 -6.00
N THR A 170 13.34 -4.33 -7.21
CA THR A 170 14.31 -4.80 -8.22
C THR A 170 14.78 -3.66 -9.12
N LEU A 171 16.05 -3.68 -9.52
CA LEU A 171 16.58 -2.86 -10.61
C LEU A 171 16.24 -3.46 -11.98
N VAL A 172 15.66 -4.65 -12.07
CA VAL A 172 15.29 -5.30 -13.35
C VAL A 172 13.80 -5.11 -13.64
N LEU A 173 13.35 -3.86 -13.55
CA LEU A 173 11.95 -3.45 -13.68
C LEU A 173 11.31 -3.89 -15.01
N GLU A 174 12.09 -3.95 -16.09
CA GLU A 174 11.69 -4.40 -17.43
C GLU A 174 11.24 -5.88 -17.47
N LYS A 175 11.55 -6.66 -16.43
CA LYS A 175 11.09 -8.06 -16.29
C LYS A 175 9.82 -8.21 -15.46
N THR A 176 9.26 -7.13 -14.96
CA THR A 176 7.97 -7.13 -14.25
C THR A 176 6.81 -7.04 -15.25
N ASN A 177 5.59 -7.32 -14.80
CA ASN A 177 4.37 -7.09 -15.58
C ASN A 177 3.85 -5.64 -15.46
N ILE A 178 4.58 -4.74 -14.77
CA ILE A 178 4.11 -3.37 -14.50
C ILE A 178 3.75 -2.62 -15.78
N PHE A 179 4.66 -2.64 -16.76
CA PHE A 179 4.50 -1.85 -17.97
C PHE A 179 3.52 -2.49 -18.96
N SER A 180 3.51 -3.82 -19.08
CA SER A 180 2.55 -4.53 -19.94
C SER A 180 1.12 -4.37 -19.43
N LEU A 181 0.92 -4.35 -18.11
CA LEU A 181 -0.41 -4.21 -17.51
C LEU A 181 -0.83 -2.77 -17.26
N ALA A 182 0.06 -1.78 -17.42
CA ALA A 182 -0.20 -0.39 -17.04
C ALA A 182 -1.50 0.17 -17.67
N GLY A 183 -1.78 -0.16 -18.94
CA GLY A 183 -3.00 0.28 -19.64
C GLY A 183 -4.31 -0.25 -19.02
N LEU A 184 -4.25 -1.30 -18.20
CA LEU A 184 -5.41 -1.87 -17.53
C LEU A 184 -5.80 -1.12 -16.25
N PHE A 185 -4.97 -0.18 -15.80
CA PHE A 185 -5.20 0.58 -14.57
C PHE A 185 -5.31 2.09 -14.85
N ASP A 186 -6.06 2.81 -14.03
CA ASP A 186 -6.13 4.27 -14.05
C ASP A 186 -4.94 4.91 -13.29
N TYR A 187 -4.47 4.23 -12.25
CA TYR A 187 -3.27 4.61 -11.49
C TYR A 187 -2.49 3.36 -11.08
N VAL A 188 -1.17 3.40 -11.29
CA VAL A 188 -0.24 2.38 -10.78
C VAL A 188 0.75 3.07 -9.84
N PHE A 189 0.80 2.69 -8.56
CA PHE A 189 1.75 3.24 -7.60
C PHE A 189 2.81 2.20 -7.28
N VAL A 190 3.96 2.27 -7.94
CA VAL A 190 5.00 1.25 -7.76
C VAL A 190 5.67 1.43 -6.40
N GLN A 191 5.67 0.36 -5.63
CA GLN A 191 6.32 0.28 -4.33
C GLN A 191 7.73 -0.32 -4.50
N PRO A 192 8.79 0.35 -4.06
CA PRO A 192 10.13 -0.22 -4.14
C PRO A 192 10.54 -1.05 -2.89
N ASN A 193 9.70 -1.10 -1.84
CA ASN A 193 9.81 -1.89 -0.59
C ASN A 193 11.12 -1.77 0.19
N TYR A 194 11.68 -0.57 0.31
CA TYR A 194 13.00 -0.41 0.92
C TYR A 194 13.03 -0.62 2.44
N TYR A 195 11.94 -0.31 3.16
CA TYR A 195 11.91 -0.48 4.62
C TYR A 195 11.96 -1.95 5.03
N GLN A 196 11.32 -2.82 4.24
CA GLN A 196 11.17 -4.22 4.60
C GLN A 196 12.39 -5.07 4.24
N ARG A 197 13.17 -4.69 3.22
CA ARG A 197 14.21 -5.56 2.65
C ARG A 197 15.64 -5.07 2.84
N GLY A 198 15.88 -3.77 3.01
CA GLY A 198 17.22 -3.19 3.15
C GLY A 198 18.17 -3.43 1.95
N ALA A 199 17.70 -4.10 0.90
CA ALA A 199 18.44 -4.49 -0.28
C ALA A 199 17.50 -4.59 -1.48
N ILE A 200 18.03 -4.36 -2.67
CA ILE A 200 17.30 -4.44 -3.94
C ILE A 200 17.88 -5.53 -4.83
N ALA A 201 17.01 -6.27 -5.53
CA ALA A 201 17.46 -7.27 -6.49
C ALA A 201 18.06 -6.60 -7.74
N ARG A 202 19.23 -7.06 -8.20
CA ARG A 202 19.78 -6.72 -9.54
C ARG A 202 19.53 -7.81 -10.57
N GLY A 203 18.97 -8.94 -10.14
CA GLY A 203 18.74 -10.12 -10.94
C GLY A 203 18.28 -11.27 -10.06
N ALA A 204 18.18 -12.47 -10.64
CA ALA A 204 17.83 -13.66 -9.89
C ALA A 204 18.94 -13.98 -8.87
N ASN A 205 18.59 -13.96 -7.58
CA ASN A 205 19.49 -14.25 -6.45
C ASN A 205 20.71 -13.30 -6.31
N ASP A 206 20.67 -12.11 -6.91
CA ASP A 206 21.70 -11.07 -6.75
C ASP A 206 21.06 -9.83 -6.13
N TYR A 207 21.54 -9.43 -4.96
CA TYR A 207 21.01 -8.33 -4.17
C TYR A 207 22.12 -7.36 -3.81
N ILE A 208 21.83 -6.07 -3.89
CA ILE A 208 22.72 -5.02 -3.41
C ILE A 208 22.06 -4.27 -2.25
N PRO A 209 22.85 -3.83 -1.24
CA PRO A 209 22.32 -3.00 -0.17
C PRO A 209 21.67 -1.74 -0.71
N TYR A 210 20.61 -1.32 -0.02
CA TYR A 210 20.00 -0.02 -0.28
C TYR A 210 21.01 1.10 -0.06
N THR A 211 21.01 2.07 -0.97
CA THR A 211 21.62 3.39 -0.77
C THR A 211 20.76 4.45 -1.47
N TYR A 212 20.96 5.72 -1.12
CA TYR A 212 20.27 6.82 -1.81
C TYR A 212 20.54 6.82 -3.33
N GLU A 213 21.77 6.52 -3.75
CA GLU A 213 22.15 6.47 -5.17
C GLU A 213 21.47 5.31 -5.89
N VAL A 214 21.37 4.14 -5.26
CA VAL A 214 20.65 2.97 -5.81
C VAL A 214 19.17 3.28 -5.96
N PHE A 215 18.56 4.02 -5.04
CA PHE A 215 17.17 4.43 -5.20
C PHE A 215 16.97 5.44 -6.33
N LYS A 216 17.88 6.42 -6.49
CA LYS A 216 17.85 7.31 -7.66
C LYS A 216 18.00 6.55 -8.98
N GLU A 217 18.86 5.54 -9.02
CA GLU A 217 19.00 4.65 -10.18
C GLU A 217 17.67 3.94 -10.47
N TRP A 218 17.05 3.35 -9.44
CA TRP A 218 15.75 2.70 -9.56
C TRP A 218 14.67 3.65 -10.11
N LEU A 219 14.57 4.87 -9.55
CA LEU A 219 13.59 5.86 -9.97
C LEU A 219 13.86 6.36 -11.40
N THR A 220 15.13 6.58 -11.75
CA THR A 220 15.52 6.94 -13.12
C THR A 220 15.13 5.85 -14.11
N LYS A 221 15.32 4.59 -13.74
CA LYS A 221 14.94 3.44 -14.56
C LYS A 221 13.42 3.33 -14.72
N LEU A 222 12.66 3.54 -13.63
CA LEU A 222 11.20 3.60 -13.68
C LEU A 222 10.73 4.66 -14.69
N GLU A 223 11.29 5.87 -14.65
CA GLU A 223 10.93 6.95 -15.57
C GLU A 223 11.29 6.65 -17.03
N ASN A 224 12.48 6.10 -17.28
CA ASN A 224 12.87 5.73 -18.64
C ASN A 224 11.90 4.69 -19.22
N LEU A 225 11.59 3.64 -18.45
CA LEU A 225 10.65 2.61 -18.89
C LEU A 225 9.22 3.14 -19.06
N LYS A 226 8.78 4.09 -18.22
CA LYS A 226 7.50 4.77 -18.42
C LYS A 226 7.43 5.49 -19.76
N ASN A 227 8.49 6.23 -20.11
CA ASN A 227 8.57 6.94 -21.38
C ASN A 227 8.64 5.99 -22.57
N GLU A 228 9.38 4.88 -22.45
CA GLU A 228 9.51 3.86 -23.50
C GLU A 228 8.21 3.10 -23.77
N ASN A 229 7.32 2.99 -22.78
CA ASN A 229 6.07 2.21 -22.85
C ASN A 229 4.81 3.08 -22.84
N ASP A 230 4.93 4.42 -22.98
CA ASP A 230 3.82 5.37 -22.88
C ASP A 230 2.95 5.22 -21.60
N ALA A 231 3.56 4.75 -20.50
CA ALA A 231 2.89 4.37 -19.26
C ALA A 231 2.85 5.52 -18.24
N PHE A 232 2.28 6.66 -18.63
CA PHE A 232 2.27 7.91 -17.85
C PHE A 232 1.32 7.89 -16.63
N ASN A 233 0.52 6.83 -16.47
CA ASN A 233 -0.31 6.57 -15.29
C ASN A 233 0.45 5.88 -14.15
N ILE A 234 1.76 5.65 -14.31
CA ILE A 234 2.64 5.08 -13.29
C ILE A 234 3.22 6.20 -12.41
N TYR A 235 3.13 5.98 -11.09
CA TYR A 235 3.61 6.82 -10.01
C TYR A 235 4.32 5.96 -8.96
N ILE A 236 4.57 6.52 -7.78
CA ILE A 236 5.24 5.83 -6.68
C ILE A 236 4.33 5.70 -5.45
N GLU A 237 4.52 4.61 -4.71
CA GLU A 237 4.05 4.49 -3.33
C GLU A 237 5.16 4.92 -2.36
N MET A 238 4.80 5.80 -1.44
CA MET A 238 5.67 6.43 -0.46
C MET A 238 5.59 5.64 0.85
N GLU A 239 6.63 4.89 1.16
CA GLU A 239 6.65 4.02 2.33
C GLU A 239 7.21 4.75 3.56
N ALA A 240 6.46 4.69 4.66
CA ALA A 240 6.91 4.99 6.01
C ALA A 240 6.20 4.02 6.97
N ASP A 241 6.80 3.62 8.09
CA ASP A 241 6.13 2.73 9.05
C ASP A 241 6.43 3.13 10.49
N GLN A 242 5.96 2.34 11.46
CA GLN A 242 6.12 2.68 12.88
C GLN A 242 7.59 2.65 13.36
N SER A 243 8.55 2.19 12.53
CA SER A 243 9.99 2.21 12.87
C SER A 243 10.55 3.62 13.08
N LEU A 244 9.92 4.65 12.52
CA LEU A 244 10.31 6.05 12.76
C LEU A 244 9.78 6.64 14.06
N LEU A 245 8.86 5.95 14.74
CA LEU A 245 8.27 6.41 16.00
C LEU A 245 9.12 5.91 17.16
N PHE A 246 9.95 6.79 17.73
CA PHE A 246 10.83 6.44 18.85
C PHE A 246 10.07 5.82 20.02
N TYR A 247 8.96 6.44 20.46
CA TYR A 247 8.15 5.88 21.55
C TYR A 247 7.66 4.46 21.24
N TYR A 248 7.40 4.17 19.97
CA TYR A 248 6.90 2.86 19.57
C TYR A 248 8.01 1.82 19.68
N ILE A 249 9.14 2.08 19.02
CA ILE A 249 10.32 1.21 19.05
C ILE A 249 10.86 1.01 20.47
N ASP A 250 10.94 2.07 21.27
CA ASP A 250 11.39 2.01 22.67
C ASP A 250 10.59 1.02 23.51
N HIS A 251 9.30 0.83 23.22
CA HIS A 251 8.46 -0.13 23.94
C HIS A 251 8.35 -1.50 23.26
N THR A 252 8.43 -1.58 21.92
CA THR A 252 8.17 -2.82 21.16
C THR A 252 9.42 -3.46 20.58
N HIS A 253 10.63 -2.97 20.84
CA HIS A 253 11.88 -3.51 20.27
C HIS A 253 12.15 -4.99 20.58
N LEU A 254 11.41 -5.59 21.52
CA LEU A 254 11.45 -7.02 21.86
C LEU A 254 10.35 -7.87 21.15
N GLU A 255 9.45 -7.25 20.38
CA GLU A 255 8.39 -7.93 19.63
C GLU A 255 8.92 -8.42 18.25
N GLU A 256 8.48 -9.62 17.81
CA GLU A 256 9.14 -10.41 16.75
C GLU A 256 9.24 -9.75 15.36
N ASN A 257 8.38 -8.79 15.02
CA ASN A 257 8.30 -8.27 13.63
C ASN A 257 9.39 -7.26 13.27
N PHE A 258 10.00 -6.60 14.26
CA PHE A 258 11.13 -5.69 14.04
C PHE A 258 12.49 -6.36 14.32
N ARG A 259 12.44 -7.58 14.82
CA ARG A 259 13.50 -8.21 15.60
C ARG A 259 14.79 -8.37 14.82
N ILE A 260 14.76 -8.68 13.52
CA ILE A 260 15.99 -8.96 12.76
C ILE A 260 16.81 -7.68 12.55
N SER A 261 16.22 -6.64 11.94
CA SER A 261 16.95 -5.40 11.65
C SER A 261 17.35 -4.65 12.92
N LEU A 262 16.49 -4.62 13.95
CA LEU A 262 16.82 -3.98 15.22
C LEU A 262 17.86 -4.75 16.05
N LEU A 263 17.88 -6.09 15.99
CA LEU A 263 18.96 -6.88 16.58
C LEU A 263 20.28 -6.64 15.85
N GLU A 264 20.30 -6.68 14.52
CA GLU A 264 21.52 -6.42 13.75
C GLU A 264 22.10 -5.02 14.04
N TYR A 265 21.22 -4.05 14.31
CA TYR A 265 21.61 -2.68 14.53
C TYR A 265 21.97 -2.35 15.99
N CYS A 266 21.14 -2.76 16.95
CA CYS A 266 21.25 -2.34 18.36
C CYS A 266 21.64 -3.44 19.36
N ALA A 267 21.76 -4.70 18.94
CA ALA A 267 22.17 -5.74 19.87
C ALA A 267 23.62 -5.53 20.34
N PRO A 268 23.93 -5.87 21.60
CA PRO A 268 23.04 -6.53 22.58
C PRO A 268 22.32 -5.56 23.53
N THR A 269 22.59 -4.25 23.49
CA THR A 269 22.25 -3.34 24.59
C THR A 269 20.99 -2.50 24.39
N PHE A 270 20.48 -2.33 23.16
CA PHE A 270 19.25 -1.58 22.86
C PHE A 270 19.16 -0.23 23.61
N SER A 271 20.26 0.54 23.64
CA SER A 271 20.26 1.79 24.39
C SER A 271 19.34 2.83 23.74
N PRO A 272 18.81 3.81 24.50
CA PRO A 272 18.02 4.90 23.96
C PRO A 272 18.72 5.65 22.81
N GLU A 273 20.05 5.81 22.88
CA GLU A 273 20.85 6.42 21.82
C GLU A 273 20.80 5.59 20.53
N CYS A 274 20.90 4.25 20.65
CA CYS A 274 20.83 3.37 19.48
C CYS A 274 19.44 3.38 18.84
N LEU A 275 18.38 3.28 19.64
CA LEU A 275 17.00 3.33 19.15
C LEU A 275 16.69 4.69 18.50
N SER A 276 17.21 5.77 19.07
CA SER A 276 17.10 7.12 18.52
C SER A 276 17.83 7.23 17.17
N GLN A 277 19.03 6.65 17.06
CA GLN A 277 19.76 6.60 15.79
C GLN A 277 19.01 5.79 14.74
N TYR A 278 18.52 4.60 15.09
CA TYR A 278 17.71 3.74 14.21
C TYR A 278 16.47 4.48 13.68
N THR A 279 15.69 5.13 14.57
CA THR A 279 14.50 5.89 14.14
C THR A 279 14.86 7.11 13.28
N THR A 280 16.05 7.71 13.48
CA THR A 280 16.54 8.83 12.64
C THR A 280 16.97 8.35 11.25
N GLU A 281 17.63 7.20 11.16
CA GLU A 281 17.97 6.58 9.88
C GLU A 281 16.71 6.15 9.12
N ALA A 282 15.73 5.57 9.82
CA ALA A 282 14.41 5.30 9.27
C ALA A 282 13.81 6.58 8.66
N LYS A 283 13.70 7.68 9.41
CA LYS A 283 13.18 8.97 8.87
C LYS A 283 13.95 9.46 7.64
N THR A 284 15.27 9.25 7.64
CA THR A 284 16.13 9.62 6.51
C THR A 284 15.81 8.79 5.27
N ILE A 285 15.59 7.49 5.43
CA ILE A 285 15.18 6.58 4.35
C ILE A 285 13.80 6.97 3.79
N ALA A 286 12.78 7.24 4.62
CA ALA A 286 11.50 7.75 4.12
C ALA A 286 11.67 9.08 3.38
N TYR A 287 12.50 10.01 3.89
CA TYR A 287 12.76 11.28 3.21
C TYR A 287 13.41 11.10 1.84
N HIS A 288 14.17 10.02 1.61
CA HIS A 288 14.74 9.75 0.30
C HIS A 288 13.68 9.65 -0.80
N TYR A 289 12.45 9.19 -0.52
CA TYR A 289 11.35 9.18 -1.48
C TYR A 289 11.06 10.58 -2.04
N THR A 290 10.97 11.59 -1.18
CA THR A 290 10.73 12.99 -1.60
C THR A 290 11.97 13.57 -2.28
N LYS A 291 13.14 13.32 -1.71
CA LYS A 291 14.41 13.87 -2.20
C LYS A 291 14.78 13.33 -3.59
N ALA A 292 14.68 12.02 -3.80
CA ALA A 292 15.03 11.38 -5.08
C ALA A 292 14.10 11.84 -6.21
N GLN A 293 12.80 11.99 -5.93
CA GLN A 293 11.86 12.58 -6.90
C GLN A 293 12.30 13.97 -7.33
N LYS A 294 12.70 14.85 -6.39
CA LYS A 294 13.19 16.18 -6.75
C LYS A 294 14.51 16.12 -7.54
N ASP A 295 15.43 15.27 -7.14
CA ASP A 295 16.74 15.13 -7.79
C ASP A 295 16.63 14.54 -9.22
N VAL A 296 15.71 13.59 -9.45
CA VAL A 296 15.55 12.90 -10.73
C VAL A 296 14.53 13.59 -11.64
N LEU A 297 13.41 14.06 -11.08
CA LEU A 297 12.26 14.58 -11.83
C LEU A 297 12.16 16.11 -11.81
N GLY A 298 12.92 16.79 -10.95
CA GLY A 298 12.78 18.22 -10.68
C GLY A 298 11.58 18.60 -9.80
N GLY A 299 10.80 17.62 -9.33
CA GLY A 299 9.61 17.82 -8.51
C GLY A 299 9.02 16.50 -8.01
N LEU A 300 7.93 16.57 -7.25
CA LEU A 300 7.22 15.37 -6.80
C LEU A 300 6.23 14.92 -7.88
N TYR A 301 5.99 13.60 -7.95
CA TYR A 301 4.91 13.07 -8.79
C TYR A 301 3.59 13.73 -8.43
N PRO A 302 2.71 14.04 -9.40
CA PRO A 302 1.45 14.69 -9.08
C PRO A 302 0.48 13.78 -8.31
N ASN A 303 0.61 12.46 -8.41
CA ASN A 303 -0.18 11.50 -7.64
C ASN A 303 0.78 10.58 -6.88
N ARG A 304 0.47 10.30 -5.61
CA ARG A 304 1.30 9.44 -4.75
C ARG A 304 0.40 8.62 -3.83
N ALA A 305 0.74 7.35 -3.66
CA ALA A 305 0.18 6.52 -2.60
C ALA A 305 1.09 6.57 -1.37
N TYR A 306 0.54 6.34 -0.17
CA TYR A 306 1.29 6.38 1.08
C TYR A 306 0.95 5.17 1.93
N TYR A 307 1.93 4.29 2.14
CA TYR A 307 1.90 3.29 3.20
C TYR A 307 2.44 3.92 4.50
N LEU A 308 1.70 3.74 5.59
CA LEU A 308 2.03 4.30 6.91
C LEU A 308 1.83 3.30 8.06
N SER A 309 1.91 2.00 7.77
CA SER A 309 1.43 0.94 8.68
C SER A 309 0.01 1.26 9.17
N ILE A 310 -0.25 1.17 10.47
CA ILE A 310 -1.55 1.44 11.09
C ILE A 310 -1.61 2.70 11.96
N ASP A 311 -0.50 3.40 12.19
CA ASP A 311 -0.45 4.56 13.11
C ASP A 311 -0.24 5.86 12.36
N LEU A 312 -1.27 6.72 12.36
CA LEU A 312 -1.27 8.02 11.67
C LEU A 312 -0.17 8.97 12.18
N ASN A 313 0.36 8.76 13.39
CA ASN A 313 1.48 9.55 13.89
C ASN A 313 2.75 9.39 13.03
N VAL A 314 2.86 8.31 12.25
CA VAL A 314 3.93 8.13 11.27
C VAL A 314 4.02 9.32 10.32
N ILE A 315 2.88 9.73 9.75
CA ILE A 315 2.83 10.83 8.79
C ILE A 315 3.05 12.17 9.47
N SER A 316 2.49 12.37 10.67
CA SER A 316 2.75 13.57 11.48
C SER A 316 4.26 13.75 11.75
N GLU A 317 4.95 12.68 12.14
CA GLU A 317 6.38 12.69 12.41
C GLU A 317 7.19 12.97 11.13
N MET A 318 6.84 12.32 10.02
CA MET A 318 7.51 12.56 8.73
C MET A 318 7.28 13.99 8.21
N ASN A 319 6.07 14.55 8.34
CA ASN A 319 5.79 15.95 8.00
C ASN A 319 6.55 16.94 8.90
N GLY A 320 6.79 16.58 10.17
CA GLY A 320 7.65 17.36 11.07
C GLY A 320 9.12 17.30 10.67
N PHE A 321 9.61 16.09 10.35
CA PHE A 321 10.99 15.85 9.92
C PHE A 321 11.32 16.57 8.61
N THR A 322 10.49 16.39 7.58
CA THR A 322 10.68 16.99 6.25
C THR A 322 10.56 18.51 6.26
N ARG A 323 9.67 19.11 7.07
CA ARG A 323 9.59 20.58 7.21
C ARG A 323 10.88 21.21 7.72
N ARG A 324 11.59 20.55 8.63
CA ARG A 324 12.90 21.03 9.10
C ARG A 324 13.96 21.05 7.99
N LEU A 325 13.74 20.27 6.93
CA LEU A 325 14.57 20.24 5.73
C LEU A 325 14.04 21.15 4.61
N GLY A 326 12.99 21.94 4.87
CA GLY A 326 12.38 22.84 3.89
C GLY A 326 11.40 22.16 2.94
N ASP A 327 10.82 21.03 3.33
CA ASP A 327 9.96 20.19 2.48
C ASP A 327 8.65 19.76 3.16
N ASN A 328 7.74 19.13 2.41
CA ASN A 328 6.57 18.43 2.94
C ASN A 328 6.56 16.99 2.42
N TYR A 329 6.25 16.04 3.30
CA TYR A 329 6.19 14.63 2.93
C TYR A 329 4.88 14.28 2.18
N VAL A 330 3.74 14.79 2.68
CA VAL A 330 2.41 14.67 2.04
C VAL A 330 2.07 15.90 1.21
#